data_AF-A0A928X179-F1
#
_entry.id   AF-A0A928X179-F1
#
_cell.length_a   1.000
_cell.length_b   1.000
_cell.length_c   1.000
_cell.angle_alpha   90.00
_cell.angle_beta   90.00
_cell.angle_gamma   90.00
#
_symmetry.space_group_name_H-M   'P 1'
#
loop_
_entity.id
_entity.type
_entity.pdbx_description
1 polymer ?
#
loop_
_entity_poly.entity_id
_entity_poly.type
_entity_poly.pdbx_seq_one_letter_code
_entity_poly.pdbx_strand_id
1 'polypeptide(L)'
;MGALDPSQVQQSSGIIPFETIAGNHPKFVQDKIVADVNQDAPSEPVIEPETNPTISDPVVTPPVGNPITPDPDPTVTPPLEDPSIPDPVVTPPVNDPSIPDVPQPIDGAGTGLTAEYFNNIDFTDLGLTRTDAAVDFKWRQGDSPDSAIEEDTFSVRWSGQIESLYSETYTFTTRSDDGVRLWVNGELLIDNWTRHSATENTGEITLEAGQKYDIQMEFFEGWGDAVAQLYWSSASQEREIIPASQLYSTANSTVQGDANNNVLTATGENDLIIGTQPLDTTPGQNEIDVLIGGDGRDTFVLGDDNRTFYDDGDIMLGGLDDYALIQGFKPVQGDRIQLHGSLDNYTLGESPTGLPSGTAIFHKGNGASELVAVVEDAKASDLSGNFTFV
;
A
#
# COMPACT_ATOMS: atom_id res chain seq x y z
N MET A 1 38.25 -64.58 -13.96
CA MET A 1 37.09 -65.50 -14.06
C MET A 1 36.19 -65.27 -12.86
N GLY A 2 34.91 -64.99 -13.08
CA GLY A 2 33.84 -65.04 -12.06
C GLY A 2 33.42 -63.68 -11.49
N ALA A 3 32.21 -63.25 -11.85
CA ALA A 3 31.44 -62.16 -11.25
C ALA A 3 30.15 -62.71 -10.59
N LEU A 4 29.48 -61.85 -9.80
CA LEU A 4 28.07 -61.83 -9.32
C LEU A 4 27.75 -62.31 -7.88
N ASP A 5 27.49 -61.34 -6.97
CA ASP A 5 26.21 -60.92 -6.30
C ASP A 5 25.22 -61.95 -5.66
N PRO A 6 24.16 -61.61 -4.85
CA PRO A 6 23.88 -60.64 -3.74
C PRO A 6 23.28 -61.29 -2.44
N SER A 7 23.06 -60.46 -1.38
CA SER A 7 21.76 -60.28 -0.64
C SER A 7 21.68 -60.44 0.91
N GLN A 8 20.79 -59.58 1.47
CA GLN A 8 20.13 -59.51 2.80
C GLN A 8 20.95 -58.88 3.96
N VAL A 9 20.74 -57.62 4.39
CA VAL A 9 19.56 -56.95 5.03
C VAL A 9 19.10 -57.63 6.33
N GLN A 10 19.39 -56.99 7.48
CA GLN A 10 18.40 -56.79 8.54
C GLN A 10 18.73 -55.55 9.41
N GLN A 11 17.64 -54.88 9.77
CA GLN A 11 17.52 -53.62 10.50
C GLN A 11 17.58 -53.86 12.02
N SER A 12 18.00 -52.85 12.79
CA SER A 12 17.59 -52.73 14.18
C SER A 12 17.35 -51.27 14.54
N SER A 13 16.10 -50.98 14.90
CA SER A 13 15.61 -49.73 15.48
C SER A 13 16.28 -49.45 16.83
N GLY A 14 16.63 -48.18 17.08
CA GLY A 14 17.11 -47.70 18.38
C GLY A 14 16.55 -46.31 18.66
N ILE A 15 15.51 -46.27 19.49
CA ILE A 15 15.01 -45.07 20.17
C ILE A 15 15.94 -44.79 21.35
N ILE A 16 16.40 -43.54 21.52
CA ILE A 16 17.13 -43.08 22.70
C ILE A 16 16.48 -41.77 23.18
N PRO A 17 16.08 -41.63 24.45
CA PRO A 17 15.45 -40.42 24.96
C PRO A 17 16.45 -39.37 25.45
N PHE A 18 15.93 -38.15 25.52
CA PHE A 18 16.52 -36.90 25.99
C PHE A 18 17.17 -36.99 27.39
N GLU A 19 18.37 -36.41 27.53
CA GLU A 19 18.89 -35.91 28.81
C GLU A 19 19.33 -34.44 28.66
N THR A 20 18.86 -33.65 29.61
CA THR A 20 19.14 -32.22 29.81
C THR A 20 20.53 -32.02 30.41
N ILE A 21 21.35 -31.14 29.83
CA ILE A 21 22.57 -30.65 30.47
C ILE A 21 22.53 -29.13 30.55
N ALA A 22 22.46 -28.63 31.78
CA ALA A 22 22.71 -27.25 32.15
C ALA A 22 24.21 -27.02 32.39
N GLY A 23 24.67 -25.80 32.05
CA GLY A 23 25.88 -25.19 32.63
C GLY A 23 27.03 -24.94 31.66
N ASN A 24 27.21 -23.70 31.21
CA ASN A 24 28.22 -22.76 31.72
C ASN A 24 28.42 -21.59 30.73
N HIS A 25 28.04 -20.38 31.15
CA HIS A 25 28.47 -19.13 30.55
C HIS A 25 29.87 -18.74 31.08
N PRO A 26 30.83 -18.35 30.23
CA PRO A 26 31.94 -17.51 30.66
C PRO A 26 31.59 -16.03 30.51
N LYS A 27 31.70 -15.30 31.63
CA LYS A 27 31.72 -13.84 31.71
C LYS A 27 32.94 -13.30 30.94
N PHE A 28 32.73 -12.36 30.02
CA PHE A 28 33.81 -11.49 29.54
C PHE A 28 33.82 -10.18 30.33
N VAL A 29 35.04 -9.82 30.72
CA VAL A 29 35.41 -8.70 31.59
C VAL A 29 35.63 -7.46 30.73
N GLN A 30 35.23 -6.31 31.28
CA GLN A 30 35.50 -4.95 30.81
C GLN A 30 36.98 -4.74 30.49
N ASP A 31 37.26 -4.12 29.34
CA ASP A 31 38.46 -3.30 29.20
C ASP A 31 38.08 -1.84 28.97
N LYS A 32 38.70 -1.02 29.82
CA LYS A 32 38.47 0.39 30.06
C LYS A 32 39.53 1.14 29.29
N ILE A 33 39.17 1.86 28.22
CA ILE A 33 40.10 2.81 27.59
C ILE A 33 39.83 4.19 28.16
N VAL A 34 40.80 4.67 28.94
CA VAL A 34 40.93 6.05 29.41
C VAL A 34 41.67 6.83 28.34
N ALA A 35 41.12 7.96 27.90
CA ALA A 35 41.86 9.03 27.27
C ALA A 35 41.53 10.35 27.98
N ASP A 36 42.59 11.05 28.32
CA ASP A 36 42.69 12.16 29.26
C ASP A 36 42.37 13.50 28.56
N VAL A 37 41.58 14.31 29.27
CA VAL A 37 41.59 15.77 29.41
C VAL A 37 42.04 16.64 28.22
N ASN A 38 41.10 17.46 27.73
CA ASN A 38 41.37 18.90 27.54
C ASN A 38 40.17 19.73 28.00
N GLN A 39 40.44 20.56 29.01
CA GLN A 39 39.58 21.60 29.53
C GLN A 39 39.59 22.78 28.55
N ASP A 40 38.40 23.30 28.22
CA ASP A 40 38.11 24.73 28.09
C ASP A 40 36.64 24.88 27.68
N ALA A 41 35.75 24.98 28.69
CA ALA A 41 34.38 25.42 28.50
C ALA A 41 34.31 26.90 28.91
N PRO A 42 33.88 27.84 28.04
CA PRO A 42 33.58 29.18 28.48
C PRO A 42 32.28 29.16 29.29
N SER A 43 32.32 29.82 30.43
CA SER A 43 31.21 30.09 31.34
C SER A 43 29.98 30.67 30.62
N GLU A 44 28.85 29.97 30.68
CA GLU A 44 27.54 30.52 30.32
C GLU A 44 27.06 31.55 31.36
N PRO A 45 26.38 32.64 30.95
CA PRO A 45 25.87 33.64 31.88
C PRO A 45 24.60 33.14 32.57
N VAL A 46 24.55 33.35 33.88
CA VAL A 46 23.36 33.22 34.72
C VAL A 46 22.28 34.18 34.21
N ILE A 47 21.16 33.65 33.72
CA ILE A 47 19.94 34.42 33.45
C ILE A 47 19.13 34.47 34.75
N GLU A 48 19.04 35.65 35.35
CA GLU A 48 18.12 35.95 36.46
C GLU A 48 16.65 35.92 35.97
N PRO A 49 15.68 35.57 36.81
CA PRO A 49 14.28 35.57 36.41
C PRO A 49 13.74 37.00 36.31
N GLU A 50 13.50 37.48 35.10
CA GLU A 50 12.79 38.73 34.83
C GLU A 50 11.34 38.63 35.34
N THR A 51 11.00 39.47 36.31
CA THR A 51 9.64 39.66 36.81
C THR A 51 8.84 40.49 35.80
N ASN A 52 7.81 39.90 35.22
CA ASN A 52 6.85 40.59 34.34
C ASN A 52 5.99 41.61 35.14
N PRO A 53 5.99 42.92 34.83
CA PRO A 53 5.06 43.85 35.43
C PRO A 53 3.70 43.78 34.72
N THR A 54 2.66 43.40 35.47
CA THR A 54 1.26 43.53 35.06
C THR A 54 0.90 44.99 34.79
N ILE A 55 0.65 45.35 33.52
CA ILE A 55 -0.04 46.59 33.15
C ILE A 55 -1.50 46.25 32.88
N SER A 56 -2.36 46.79 33.72
CA SER A 56 -3.82 46.82 33.59
C SER A 56 -4.23 47.96 32.66
N ASP A 57 -4.71 47.64 31.47
CA ASP A 57 -5.37 48.61 30.59
C ASP A 57 -6.88 48.71 30.87
N PRO A 58 -7.48 49.91 30.77
CA PRO A 58 -8.88 50.15 31.09
C PRO A 58 -9.82 49.68 29.97
N VAL A 59 -10.86 48.94 30.38
CA VAL A 59 -11.99 48.52 29.54
C VAL A 59 -12.76 49.75 29.05
N VAL A 60 -12.75 49.98 27.73
CA VAL A 60 -13.67 50.90 27.05
C VAL A 60 -14.82 50.09 26.45
N THR A 61 -16.04 50.30 26.94
CA THR A 61 -17.26 49.72 26.41
C THR A 61 -17.70 50.42 25.11
N PRO A 62 -18.04 49.70 24.02
CA PRO A 62 -18.70 50.31 22.87
C PRO A 62 -20.20 50.58 23.16
N PRO A 63 -20.82 51.56 22.47
CA PRO A 63 -22.22 51.93 22.71
C PRO A 63 -23.21 50.91 22.17
N VAL A 64 -24.29 50.72 22.94
CA VAL A 64 -25.45 49.87 22.66
C VAL A 64 -26.22 50.41 21.45
N GLY A 65 -26.24 49.64 20.35
CA GLY A 65 -27.15 49.81 19.23
C GLY A 65 -28.46 49.04 19.49
N ASN A 66 -29.59 49.65 19.12
CA ASN A 66 -30.95 49.09 19.27
C ASN A 66 -31.12 47.70 18.60
N PRO A 67 -32.03 46.86 19.11
CA PRO A 67 -32.32 45.57 18.50
C PRO A 67 -33.10 45.77 17.20
N ILE A 68 -32.48 45.41 16.07
CA ILE A 68 -33.15 45.25 14.80
C ILE A 68 -33.74 43.84 14.81
N THR A 69 -35.06 43.75 14.79
CA THR A 69 -35.79 42.49 14.60
C THR A 69 -35.38 41.84 13.27
N PRO A 70 -35.14 40.52 13.20
CA PRO A 70 -34.97 39.85 11.92
C PRO A 70 -36.28 39.97 11.13
N ASP A 71 -36.19 40.57 9.94
CA ASP A 71 -37.21 40.53 8.91
C ASP A 71 -37.39 39.05 8.50
N PRO A 72 -38.62 38.49 8.47
CA PRO A 72 -38.83 37.16 7.93
C PRO A 72 -38.51 37.17 6.42
N ASP A 73 -37.39 36.54 6.09
CA ASP A 73 -36.99 36.20 4.73
C ASP A 73 -38.19 35.62 3.95
N PRO A 74 -38.61 36.20 2.82
CA PRO A 74 -39.63 35.59 1.99
C PRO A 74 -39.04 34.32 1.37
N THR A 75 -39.30 33.18 2.02
CA THR A 75 -39.16 31.80 1.52
C THR A 75 -38.98 31.75 0.00
N VAL A 76 -37.73 31.81 -0.47
CA VAL A 76 -37.43 31.53 -1.87
C VAL A 76 -37.60 30.03 -1.98
N THR A 77 -38.74 29.64 -2.54
CA THR A 77 -38.97 28.26 -2.92
C THR A 77 -37.93 27.96 -4.00
N PRO A 78 -37.09 26.91 -3.87
CA PRO A 78 -36.21 26.53 -4.96
C PRO A 78 -37.07 26.30 -6.21
N PRO A 79 -36.59 26.66 -7.42
CA PRO A 79 -37.33 26.35 -8.64
C PRO A 79 -37.62 24.86 -8.64
N LEU A 80 -38.87 24.48 -8.92
CA LEU A 80 -39.21 23.10 -9.22
C LEU A 80 -38.30 22.65 -10.35
N GLU A 81 -37.44 21.66 -10.08
CA GLU A 81 -36.66 20.98 -11.10
C GLU A 81 -37.62 20.52 -12.20
N ASP A 82 -37.31 20.86 -13.45
CA ASP A 82 -38.07 20.41 -14.60
C ASP A 82 -37.74 18.92 -14.82
N PRO A 83 -38.66 17.98 -14.53
CA PRO A 83 -38.40 16.54 -14.66
C PRO A 83 -38.26 16.09 -16.13
N SER A 84 -38.29 17.02 -17.09
CA SER A 84 -38.06 16.75 -18.51
C SER A 84 -36.65 17.09 -19.00
N ILE A 85 -35.78 17.64 -18.15
CA ILE A 85 -34.36 17.82 -18.45
C ILE A 85 -33.58 16.69 -17.75
N PRO A 86 -33.04 15.70 -18.47
CA PRO A 86 -32.12 14.75 -17.86
C PRO A 86 -30.91 15.52 -17.32
N ASP A 87 -30.41 15.14 -16.15
CA ASP A 87 -29.13 15.62 -15.64
C ASP A 87 -28.08 15.54 -16.77
N PRO A 88 -27.19 16.54 -16.92
CA PRO A 88 -26.14 16.44 -17.91
C PRO A 88 -25.34 15.18 -17.60
N VAL A 89 -25.50 14.18 -18.47
CA VAL A 89 -24.66 12.99 -18.48
C VAL A 89 -23.24 13.53 -18.53
N VAL A 90 -22.47 13.31 -17.46
CA VAL A 90 -21.02 13.51 -17.47
C VAL A 90 -20.47 12.46 -18.42
N THR A 91 -20.56 12.74 -19.72
CA THR A 91 -19.82 11.99 -20.72
C THR A 91 -18.36 12.31 -20.51
N PRO A 92 -17.44 11.31 -20.52
CA PRO A 92 -16.02 11.60 -20.57
C PRO A 92 -15.75 12.58 -21.72
N PRO A 93 -14.79 13.52 -21.56
CA PRO A 93 -14.59 14.59 -22.51
C PRO A 93 -14.38 14.00 -23.91
N VAL A 94 -15.21 14.45 -24.84
CA VAL A 94 -15.05 14.16 -26.26
C VAL A 94 -13.74 14.80 -26.69
N ASN A 95 -12.78 14.02 -27.18
CA ASN A 95 -11.53 14.53 -27.74
C ASN A 95 -11.84 15.50 -28.91
N ASP A 96 -11.86 16.80 -28.62
CA ASP A 96 -11.95 17.87 -29.61
C ASP A 96 -10.52 18.28 -30.03
N PRO A 97 -10.08 17.95 -31.26
CA PRO A 97 -8.74 18.23 -31.73
C PRO A 97 -8.44 19.73 -31.94
N SER A 98 -9.37 20.64 -31.61
CA SER A 98 -9.20 22.09 -31.74
C SER A 98 -8.90 22.83 -30.43
N ILE A 99 -8.94 22.14 -29.28
CA ILE A 99 -8.50 22.66 -27.98
C ILE A 99 -7.07 22.17 -27.75
N PRO A 100 -6.07 23.03 -27.45
CA PRO A 100 -4.76 22.54 -27.02
C PRO A 100 -4.97 21.67 -25.78
N ASP A 101 -4.48 20.42 -25.81
CA ASP A 101 -4.58 19.48 -24.69
C ASP A 101 -4.19 20.20 -23.39
N VAL A 102 -5.18 20.51 -22.57
CA VAL A 102 -4.93 20.88 -21.18
C VAL A 102 -4.51 19.57 -20.54
N PRO A 103 -3.27 19.42 -20.03
CA PRO A 103 -2.84 18.21 -19.35
C PRO A 103 -3.86 17.90 -18.26
N GLN A 104 -4.64 16.83 -18.46
CA GLN A 104 -5.58 16.40 -17.43
C GLN A 104 -4.74 15.77 -16.32
N PRO A 105 -4.92 16.18 -15.05
CA PRO A 105 -4.31 15.46 -13.95
C PRO A 105 -4.75 14.00 -14.00
N ILE A 106 -3.79 13.08 -13.93
CA ILE A 106 -4.06 11.65 -13.81
C ILE A 106 -4.29 11.36 -12.33
N ASP A 107 -5.54 11.12 -11.92
CA ASP A 107 -5.81 10.57 -10.59
C ASP A 107 -5.21 9.16 -10.53
N GLY A 108 -4.05 9.04 -9.89
CA GLY A 108 -3.36 7.76 -9.74
C GLY A 108 -4.10 6.83 -8.76
N ALA A 109 -3.82 5.54 -8.88
CA ALA A 109 -4.40 4.48 -8.03
C ALA A 109 -3.40 3.97 -6.97
N GLY A 110 -2.36 4.74 -6.71
CA GLY A 110 -1.34 4.42 -5.73
C GLY A 110 -1.91 4.28 -4.30
N THR A 111 -1.18 3.53 -3.48
CA THR A 111 -1.55 3.26 -2.09
C THR A 111 -0.42 3.57 -1.10
N GLY A 112 0.74 4.03 -1.59
CA GLY A 112 1.90 4.35 -0.77
C GLY A 112 3.20 3.72 -1.25
N LEU A 113 4.20 3.72 -0.38
CA LEU A 113 5.51 3.11 -0.61
C LEU A 113 5.74 1.94 0.35
N THR A 114 6.49 0.95 -0.10
CA THR A 114 7.04 -0.08 0.79
C THR A 114 8.04 0.58 1.73
N ALA A 115 7.84 0.41 3.03
CA ALA A 115 8.67 0.98 4.07
C ALA A 115 9.34 -0.14 4.88
N GLU A 116 10.67 -0.22 4.82
CA GLU A 116 11.49 -1.09 5.66
C GLU A 116 12.03 -0.29 6.84
N TYR A 117 11.66 -0.67 8.06
CA TYR A 117 12.08 -0.03 9.30
C TYR A 117 13.12 -0.89 10.02
N PHE A 118 14.24 -0.29 10.38
CA PHE A 118 15.41 -0.95 10.97
C PHE A 118 15.73 -0.34 12.34
N ASN A 119 16.13 -1.16 13.32
CA ASN A 119 16.49 -0.69 14.66
C ASN A 119 17.84 0.05 14.73
N ASN A 120 18.65 0.00 13.67
CA ASN A 120 19.92 0.69 13.59
C ASN A 120 19.95 1.71 12.43
N ILE A 121 20.73 2.78 12.58
CA ILE A 121 20.88 3.88 11.60
C ILE A 121 21.53 3.47 10.26
N ASP A 122 22.04 2.25 10.18
CA ASP A 122 22.81 1.71 9.04
C ASP A 122 22.05 0.62 8.27
N PHE A 123 20.72 0.61 8.40
CA PHE A 123 19.82 -0.37 7.76
C PHE A 123 20.08 -1.82 8.17
N THR A 124 20.49 -2.02 9.42
CA THR A 124 20.65 -3.35 10.02
C THR A 124 19.61 -3.59 11.10
N ASP A 125 19.31 -4.87 11.37
CA ASP A 125 18.24 -5.28 12.29
C ASP A 125 16.85 -4.81 11.83
N LEU A 126 16.37 -5.38 10.71
CA LEU A 126 15.04 -5.12 10.17
C LEU A 126 13.97 -5.56 11.19
N GLY A 127 13.17 -4.61 11.66
CA GLY A 127 12.10 -4.86 12.61
C GLY A 127 10.72 -5.02 11.97
N LEU A 128 10.42 -4.17 10.98
CA LEU A 128 9.09 -4.11 10.36
C LEU A 128 9.19 -3.75 8.87
N THR A 129 8.35 -4.38 8.06
CA THR A 129 8.03 -3.94 6.71
C THR A 129 6.54 -3.66 6.62
N ARG A 130 6.14 -2.49 6.10
CA ARG A 130 4.74 -2.14 5.85
C ARG A 130 4.60 -1.23 4.63
N THR A 131 3.37 -0.95 4.22
CA THR A 131 3.09 0.12 3.25
C THR A 131 2.74 1.40 4.00
N ASP A 132 3.46 2.47 3.72
CA ASP A 132 3.13 3.81 4.22
C ASP A 132 2.47 4.62 3.11
N ALA A 133 1.24 5.07 3.35
CA ALA A 133 0.43 5.80 2.36
C ALA A 133 1.13 7.06 1.83
N ALA A 134 1.88 7.76 2.69
CA ALA A 134 2.73 8.87 2.32
C ALA A 134 3.90 8.96 3.29
N VAL A 135 4.97 9.64 2.89
CA VAL A 135 6.06 10.00 3.81
C VAL A 135 5.72 11.35 4.43
N ASP A 136 4.99 11.33 5.56
CA ASP A 136 4.62 12.52 6.35
C ASP A 136 4.66 12.20 7.86
N PHE A 137 5.86 11.94 8.37
CA PHE A 137 6.08 11.48 9.74
C PHE A 137 6.74 12.54 10.61
N LYS A 138 6.27 12.60 11.86
CA LYS A 138 6.79 13.44 12.94
C LYS A 138 6.69 12.63 14.23
N TRP A 139 7.83 12.19 14.74
CA TRP A 139 7.95 11.48 16.01
C TRP A 139 8.62 12.43 17.01
N ARG A 140 8.03 12.61 18.19
CA ARG A 140 8.67 13.39 19.24
C ARG A 140 9.68 12.51 19.96
N GLN A 141 10.56 13.14 20.72
CA GLN A 141 11.46 12.43 21.62
C GLN A 141 10.70 11.43 22.49
N GLY A 142 11.13 10.16 22.42
CA GLY A 142 10.52 9.03 23.12
C GLY A 142 9.32 8.40 22.41
N ASP A 143 8.93 8.89 21.23
CA ASP A 143 8.04 8.18 20.32
C ASP A 143 8.85 7.20 19.45
N SER A 144 8.15 6.24 18.83
CA SER A 144 8.74 5.31 17.86
C SER A 144 7.76 5.10 16.69
N PRO A 145 8.25 4.80 15.46
CA PRO A 145 7.40 4.45 14.32
C PRO A 145 6.46 3.25 14.55
N ASP A 146 6.87 2.32 15.41
CA ASP A 146 6.12 1.13 15.81
C ASP A 146 6.74 0.52 17.09
N SER A 147 5.95 -0.22 17.87
CA SER A 147 6.47 -1.02 18.99
C SER A 147 7.59 -2.02 18.64
N ALA A 148 7.73 -2.39 17.38
CA ALA A 148 8.82 -3.23 16.87
C ALA A 148 10.12 -2.47 16.60
N ILE A 149 10.10 -1.14 16.70
CA ILE A 149 11.22 -0.25 16.39
C ILE A 149 11.66 0.49 17.66
N GLU A 150 12.97 0.56 17.88
CA GLU A 150 13.55 1.33 18.98
C GLU A 150 13.28 2.84 18.84
N GLU A 151 13.14 3.55 19.97
CA GLU A 151 12.81 4.99 20.00
C GLU A 151 13.87 5.86 19.30
N ASP A 152 15.15 5.56 19.55
CA ASP A 152 16.30 6.24 18.95
C ASP A 152 17.10 5.28 18.08
N THR A 153 17.99 5.84 17.23
CA THR A 153 18.95 5.10 16.41
C THR A 153 18.36 4.22 15.30
N PHE A 154 17.12 4.45 14.88
CA PHE A 154 16.49 3.69 13.81
C PHE A 154 16.79 4.26 12.41
N SER A 155 16.51 3.48 11.36
CA SER A 155 16.50 3.96 9.98
C SER A 155 15.30 3.42 9.21
N VAL A 156 14.94 4.11 8.13
CA VAL A 156 13.82 3.71 7.27
C VAL A 156 14.24 3.82 5.81
N ARG A 157 13.85 2.83 5.01
CA ARG A 157 13.91 2.89 3.56
C ARG A 157 12.50 2.79 3.00
N TRP A 158 12.04 3.87 2.38
CA TRP A 158 10.84 3.86 1.54
C TRP A 158 11.24 3.60 0.10
N SER A 159 10.60 2.62 -0.55
CA SER A 159 10.83 2.26 -1.94
C SER A 159 9.53 1.96 -2.66
N GLY A 160 9.51 2.23 -3.95
CA GLY A 160 8.36 2.01 -4.81
C GLY A 160 8.46 2.83 -6.08
N GLN A 161 7.32 3.28 -6.60
CA GLN A 161 7.26 4.13 -7.78
C GLN A 161 6.42 5.38 -7.53
N ILE A 162 6.74 6.44 -8.26
CA ILE A 162 5.98 7.68 -8.30
C ILE A 162 5.43 7.95 -9.69
N GLU A 163 4.18 8.41 -9.78
CA GLU A 163 3.53 8.83 -11.03
C GLU A 163 3.29 10.35 -11.04
N SER A 164 3.92 11.06 -11.98
CA SER A 164 3.71 12.51 -12.14
C SER A 164 2.40 12.84 -12.87
N LEU A 165 1.70 13.86 -12.39
CA LEU A 165 0.48 14.38 -13.03
C LEU A 165 0.76 15.13 -14.33
N TYR A 166 1.94 15.76 -14.44
CA TYR A 166 2.28 16.67 -15.53
C TYR A 166 3.64 16.31 -16.14
N SER A 167 3.81 16.60 -17.43
CA SER A 167 5.11 16.48 -18.09
C SER A 167 5.92 17.75 -17.85
N GLU A 168 6.58 17.83 -16.70
CA GLU A 168 7.25 19.04 -16.23
C GLU A 168 8.54 18.71 -15.47
N THR A 169 9.34 19.74 -15.18
CA THR A 169 10.40 19.62 -14.17
C THR A 169 9.76 19.70 -12.79
N TYR A 170 9.90 18.62 -12.03
CA TYR A 170 9.46 18.52 -10.64
C TYR A 170 10.62 18.86 -9.71
N THR A 171 10.31 19.64 -8.68
CA THR A 171 11.16 19.83 -7.51
C THR A 171 10.66 18.91 -6.40
N PHE A 172 11.50 17.97 -5.99
CA PHE A 172 11.28 17.17 -4.78
C PHE A 172 11.88 17.90 -3.59
N THR A 173 11.16 17.93 -2.47
CA THR A 173 11.67 18.48 -1.20
C THR A 173 11.55 17.44 -0.11
N THR A 174 12.65 17.12 0.58
CA THR A 174 12.62 16.37 1.83
C THR A 174 12.68 17.35 3.00
N ARG A 175 11.91 17.11 4.05
CA ARG A 175 12.13 17.72 5.37
C ARG A 175 12.47 16.61 6.35
N SER A 176 13.69 16.61 6.89
CA SER A 176 14.14 15.54 7.78
C SER A 176 14.93 16.01 9.01
N ASP A 177 14.82 15.21 10.07
CA ASP A 177 15.57 15.23 11.32
C ASP A 177 15.71 13.74 11.70
N ASP A 178 16.85 13.07 11.60
CA ASP A 178 18.16 13.49 11.07
C ASP A 178 18.27 13.32 9.53
N GLY A 179 19.16 12.43 9.06
CA GLY A 179 19.71 12.45 7.71
C GLY A 179 18.84 11.78 6.66
N VAL A 180 19.03 12.21 5.40
CA VAL A 180 18.17 11.80 4.28
C VAL A 180 18.94 11.63 2.97
N ARG A 181 18.52 10.65 2.16
CA ARG A 181 18.84 10.56 0.75
C ARG A 181 17.58 10.28 -0.07
N LEU A 182 17.50 10.87 -1.26
CA LEU A 182 16.39 10.65 -2.19
C LEU A 182 16.92 10.31 -3.57
N TRP A 183 16.44 9.20 -4.12
CA TRP A 183 16.60 8.84 -5.52
C TRP A 183 15.26 8.87 -6.24
N VAL A 184 15.24 9.38 -7.47
CA VAL A 184 14.11 9.28 -8.39
C VAL A 184 14.65 8.84 -9.75
N ASN A 185 14.06 7.82 -10.35
CA ASN A 185 14.51 7.18 -11.58
C ASN A 185 16.00 6.76 -11.53
N GLY A 186 16.46 6.32 -10.35
CA GLY A 186 17.85 5.96 -10.08
C GLY A 186 18.82 7.13 -9.93
N GLU A 187 18.40 8.38 -10.13
CA GLU A 187 19.22 9.58 -9.94
C GLU A 187 19.17 10.06 -8.48
N LEU A 188 20.34 10.23 -7.85
CA LEU A 188 20.47 10.77 -6.49
C LEU A 188 20.20 12.28 -6.49
N LEU A 189 18.99 12.68 -6.13
CA LEU A 189 18.56 14.09 -6.13
C LEU A 189 18.96 14.82 -4.85
N ILE A 190 18.93 14.14 -3.70
CA ILE A 190 19.23 14.70 -2.38
C ILE A 190 20.18 13.77 -1.65
N ASP A 191 21.28 14.30 -1.11
CA ASP A 191 22.23 13.57 -0.26
C ASP A 191 22.68 14.44 0.92
N ASN A 192 21.93 14.34 2.01
CA ASN A 192 22.25 14.98 3.29
C ASN A 192 22.30 13.91 4.39
N TRP A 193 23.27 13.00 4.27
CA TRP A 193 23.46 11.89 5.21
C TRP A 193 24.25 12.30 6.46
N THR A 194 23.81 13.37 7.12
CA THR A 194 24.43 13.90 8.34
C THR A 194 23.39 14.07 9.44
N ARG A 195 23.84 14.19 10.69
CA ARG A 195 22.94 14.56 11.80
C ARG A 195 22.65 16.05 11.76
N HIS A 196 21.38 16.41 11.83
CA HIS A 196 20.91 17.78 11.77
C HIS A 196 19.47 17.87 12.24
N SER A 197 19.12 18.99 12.88
CA SER A 197 17.72 19.31 13.14
C SER A 197 16.90 19.38 11.85
N ALA A 198 15.57 19.33 11.98
CA ALA A 198 14.60 19.43 10.88
C ALA A 198 15.00 20.46 9.80
N THR A 199 15.48 19.96 8.66
CA THR A 199 16.03 20.75 7.55
C THR A 199 15.36 20.37 6.24
N GLU A 200 15.12 21.36 5.38
CA GLU A 200 14.65 21.10 4.01
C GLU A 200 15.82 20.95 3.04
N ASN A 201 15.75 19.93 2.18
CA ASN A 201 16.65 19.75 1.04
C ASN A 201 15.82 19.54 -0.22
N THR A 202 16.33 19.99 -1.37
CA THR A 202 15.60 19.94 -2.64
C THR A 202 16.46 19.38 -3.76
N GLY A 203 15.83 18.68 -4.71
CA GLY A 203 16.43 18.28 -5.98
C GLY A 203 15.39 18.29 -7.09
N GLU A 204 15.82 18.37 -8.35
CA GLU A 204 14.93 18.51 -9.51
C GLU A 204 15.16 17.41 -10.54
N ILE A 205 14.08 16.98 -11.19
CA ILE A 205 14.12 16.03 -12.31
C ILE A 205 12.95 16.30 -13.26
N THR A 206 13.15 16.09 -14.56
CA THR A 206 12.07 16.17 -15.55
C THR A 206 11.36 14.82 -15.65
N LEU A 207 10.03 14.84 -15.48
CA LEU A 207 9.17 13.67 -15.53
C LEU A 207 8.13 13.84 -16.64
N GLU A 208 7.57 12.72 -17.12
CA GLU A 208 6.48 12.70 -18.08
C GLU A 208 5.16 12.33 -17.37
N ALA A 209 4.07 13.01 -17.72
CA ALA A 209 2.75 12.76 -17.15
C ALA A 209 2.32 11.29 -17.31
N GLY A 210 1.80 10.68 -16.24
CA GLY A 210 1.32 9.30 -16.22
C GLY A 210 2.40 8.22 -16.35
N GLN A 211 3.69 8.59 -16.39
CA GLN A 211 4.78 7.63 -16.31
C GLN A 211 5.14 7.37 -14.85
N LYS A 212 5.32 6.09 -14.51
CA LYS A 212 5.84 5.65 -13.21
C LYS A 212 7.37 5.63 -13.24
N TYR A 213 7.98 6.19 -12.21
CA TYR A 213 9.43 6.20 -12.02
C TYR A 213 9.79 5.62 -10.66
N ASP A 214 10.87 4.85 -10.58
CA ASP A 214 11.35 4.35 -9.30
C ASP A 214 11.65 5.51 -8.35
N ILE A 215 11.24 5.38 -7.10
CA ILE A 215 11.54 6.33 -6.04
C ILE A 215 12.06 5.57 -4.82
N GLN A 216 13.14 6.09 -4.22
CA GLN A 216 13.68 5.58 -2.98
C GLN A 216 14.04 6.75 -2.06
N MET A 217 13.51 6.75 -0.85
CA MET A 217 13.94 7.67 0.21
C MET A 217 14.55 6.84 1.34
N GLU A 218 15.79 7.16 1.67
CA GLU A 218 16.47 6.64 2.85
C GLU A 218 16.51 7.72 3.93
N PHE A 219 16.31 7.30 5.18
CA PHE A 219 16.27 8.17 6.35
C PHE A 219 16.94 7.47 7.55
N PHE A 220 17.57 8.24 8.43
CA PHE A 220 17.94 7.73 9.75
C PHE A 220 17.65 8.76 10.84
N GLU A 221 17.40 8.25 12.04
CA GLU A 221 17.26 9.01 13.28
C GLU A 221 18.41 8.70 14.23
N GLY A 222 19.10 9.71 14.73
CA GLY A 222 20.21 9.55 15.67
C GLY A 222 19.81 9.60 17.14
N TRP A 223 19.05 10.62 17.53
CA TRP A 223 18.45 10.83 18.85
C TRP A 223 17.44 11.98 18.84
N GLY A 224 16.40 11.89 19.67
CA GLY A 224 15.53 13.04 19.97
C GLY A 224 14.28 13.10 19.10
N ASP A 225 13.96 14.27 18.56
CA ASP A 225 12.78 14.43 17.69
C ASP A 225 13.14 13.95 16.28
N ALA A 226 12.28 13.16 15.66
CA ALA A 226 12.49 12.65 14.31
C ALA A 226 11.42 13.17 13.34
N VAL A 227 11.85 13.58 12.15
CA VAL A 227 10.98 14.06 11.08
C VAL A 227 11.37 13.39 9.78
N ALA A 228 10.38 12.91 9.03
CA ALA A 228 10.57 12.44 7.66
C ALA A 228 9.35 12.85 6.83
N GLN A 229 9.50 13.85 5.97
CA GLN A 229 8.43 14.31 5.09
C GLN A 229 8.94 14.46 3.66
N LEU A 230 8.14 14.03 2.68
CA LEU A 230 8.47 14.11 1.26
C LEU A 230 7.40 14.90 0.51
N TYR A 231 7.84 15.97 -0.15
CA TYR A 231 7.01 16.87 -0.93
C TYR A 231 7.43 16.87 -2.40
N TRP A 232 6.50 17.27 -3.27
CA TRP A 232 6.79 17.62 -4.66
C TRP A 232 6.15 18.95 -5.04
N SER A 233 6.61 19.56 -6.12
CA SER A 233 5.99 20.72 -6.78
C SER A 233 6.50 20.85 -8.21
N SER A 234 5.75 21.51 -9.09
CA SER A 234 6.16 21.83 -10.46
C SER A 234 5.49 23.14 -10.91
N ALA A 235 5.45 23.44 -12.21
CA ALA A 235 4.78 24.64 -12.70
C ALA A 235 3.25 24.56 -12.53
N SER A 236 2.69 23.36 -12.68
CA SER A 236 1.26 23.08 -12.54
C SER A 236 0.91 22.31 -11.25
N GLN A 237 1.89 21.71 -10.58
CA GLN A 237 1.72 21.03 -9.29
C GLN A 237 2.04 21.99 -8.14
N GLU A 238 1.04 22.33 -7.32
CA GLU A 238 1.28 23.04 -6.06
C GLU A 238 2.14 22.19 -5.12
N ARG A 239 2.89 22.86 -4.24
CA ARG A 239 3.68 22.14 -3.25
C ARG A 239 2.78 21.43 -2.25
N GLU A 240 2.91 20.10 -2.19
CA GLU A 240 2.19 19.24 -1.25
C GLU A 240 3.03 18.02 -0.86
N ILE A 241 2.63 17.34 0.23
CA ILE A 241 3.10 15.98 0.50
C ILE A 241 2.68 15.12 -0.68
N ILE A 242 3.59 14.29 -1.19
CA ILE A 242 3.25 13.42 -2.32
C ILE A 242 2.11 12.48 -1.88
N PRO A 243 0.93 12.56 -2.49
CA PRO A 243 -0.24 11.83 -2.01
C PRO A 243 -0.11 10.34 -2.36
N ALA A 244 -0.76 9.50 -1.56
CA ALA A 244 -0.76 8.05 -1.74
C ALA A 244 -1.15 7.62 -3.15
N SER A 245 -2.12 8.31 -3.76
CA SER A 245 -2.59 8.06 -5.12
C SER A 245 -1.47 8.09 -6.16
N GLN A 246 -0.38 8.82 -5.91
CA GLN A 246 0.76 8.93 -6.82
C GLN A 246 1.94 8.05 -6.41
N LEU A 247 1.81 7.24 -5.36
CA LEU A 247 2.85 6.38 -4.82
C LEU A 247 2.43 4.91 -4.91
N TYR A 248 3.27 4.09 -5.52
CA TYR A 248 2.99 2.67 -5.78
C TYR A 248 4.00 1.80 -5.05
N SER A 249 3.51 0.94 -4.17
CA SER A 249 4.33 -0.04 -3.47
C SER A 249 4.74 -1.13 -4.46
N THR A 250 5.98 -1.62 -4.34
CA THR A 250 6.46 -2.77 -5.14
C THR A 250 6.46 -4.07 -4.34
N ALA A 251 6.17 -4.01 -3.03
CA ALA A 251 6.03 -5.20 -2.21
C ALA A 251 4.77 -5.99 -2.59
N ASN A 252 4.96 -7.29 -2.79
CA ASN A 252 3.86 -8.24 -2.92
C ASN A 252 3.01 -8.23 -1.65
N SER A 253 1.68 -8.18 -1.81
CA SER A 253 0.71 -8.16 -0.73
C SER A 253 -0.28 -9.31 -0.85
N THR A 254 -0.99 -9.60 0.24
CA THR A 254 -2.17 -10.47 0.21
C THR A 254 -3.35 -9.63 0.63
N VAL A 255 -4.31 -9.47 -0.28
CA VAL A 255 -5.56 -8.77 -0.03
C VAL A 255 -6.64 -9.83 0.12
N GLN A 256 -7.24 -9.90 1.31
CA GLN A 256 -8.25 -10.91 1.64
C GLN A 256 -9.53 -10.23 2.10
N GLY A 257 -10.65 -10.71 1.56
CA GLY A 257 -12.00 -10.32 1.96
C GLY A 257 -12.51 -11.04 3.21
N ASP A 258 -13.76 -10.74 3.54
CA ASP A 258 -14.52 -11.35 4.62
C ASP A 258 -15.71 -12.14 4.06
N ALA A 259 -16.70 -12.48 4.90
CA ALA A 259 -17.88 -13.25 4.50
C ALA A 259 -19.01 -12.36 3.92
N ASN A 260 -18.66 -11.25 3.28
CA ASN A 260 -19.60 -10.32 2.64
C ASN A 260 -19.06 -9.91 1.26
N ASN A 261 -19.92 -9.31 0.44
CA ASN A 261 -19.51 -8.71 -0.83
C ASN A 261 -18.41 -7.67 -0.63
N ASN A 262 -17.25 -7.91 -1.21
CA ASN A 262 -16.06 -7.07 -1.09
C ASN A 262 -15.67 -6.41 -2.42
N VAL A 263 -14.94 -5.31 -2.32
CA VAL A 263 -14.21 -4.71 -3.45
C VAL A 263 -12.75 -4.62 -3.03
N LEU A 264 -11.92 -5.45 -3.64
CA LEU A 264 -10.51 -5.63 -3.27
C LEU A 264 -9.63 -5.21 -4.44
N THR A 265 -8.65 -4.35 -4.17
CA THR A 265 -7.69 -3.86 -5.18
C THR A 265 -6.29 -4.27 -4.78
N ALA A 266 -5.56 -4.86 -5.73
CA ALA A 266 -4.11 -5.09 -5.62
C ALA A 266 -3.37 -3.78 -5.31
N THR A 267 -2.36 -3.85 -4.46
CA THR A 267 -1.62 -2.70 -3.93
C THR A 267 -0.11 -2.79 -4.17
N GLY A 268 0.38 -3.93 -4.65
CA GLY A 268 1.77 -4.27 -4.90
C GLY A 268 2.01 -4.71 -6.35
N GLU A 269 3.15 -5.38 -6.59
CA GLU A 269 3.48 -5.92 -7.91
C GLU A 269 3.00 -7.35 -8.16
N ASN A 270 3.02 -8.24 -7.17
CA ASN A 270 2.61 -9.64 -7.39
C ASN A 270 1.72 -10.07 -6.24
N ASP A 271 0.48 -9.62 -6.28
CA ASP A 271 -0.44 -9.76 -5.16
C ASP A 271 -1.19 -11.08 -5.19
N LEU A 272 -1.59 -11.53 -4.01
CA LEU A 272 -2.56 -12.60 -3.83
C LEU A 272 -3.90 -11.96 -3.44
N ILE A 273 -4.92 -12.12 -4.30
CA ILE A 273 -6.24 -11.52 -4.09
C ILE A 273 -7.23 -12.64 -3.79
N ILE A 274 -7.79 -12.62 -2.59
CA ILE A 274 -8.70 -13.65 -2.08
C ILE A 274 -10.01 -12.95 -1.72
N GLY A 275 -11.07 -13.15 -2.51
CA GLY A 275 -12.36 -12.47 -2.25
C GLY A 275 -13.05 -12.93 -0.98
N THR A 276 -12.81 -14.18 -0.58
CA THR A 276 -13.55 -14.85 0.50
C THR A 276 -12.76 -14.93 1.80
N GLN A 277 -13.41 -15.41 2.86
CA GLN A 277 -12.75 -15.91 4.06
C GLN A 277 -12.46 -17.43 3.95
N PRO A 278 -11.22 -17.89 3.61
CA PRO A 278 -10.98 -19.29 3.24
C PRO A 278 -11.18 -20.30 4.39
N LEU A 279 -11.13 -19.82 5.63
CA LEU A 279 -11.36 -20.64 6.82
C LEU A 279 -12.84 -20.92 7.09
N ASP A 280 -13.75 -20.29 6.34
CA ASP A 280 -15.18 -20.53 6.48
C ASP A 280 -15.57 -21.88 5.88
N THR A 281 -16.69 -22.42 6.34
CA THR A 281 -17.19 -23.71 5.84
C THR A 281 -17.73 -23.62 4.42
N THR A 282 -18.04 -22.41 3.95
CA THR A 282 -18.71 -22.13 2.67
C THR A 282 -18.17 -20.83 2.02
N PRO A 283 -16.87 -20.73 1.69
CA PRO A 283 -16.29 -19.48 1.19
C PRO A 283 -16.92 -19.07 -0.15
N GLY A 284 -17.37 -17.82 -0.27
CA GLY A 284 -17.99 -17.30 -1.48
C GLY A 284 -19.49 -17.54 -1.58
N GLN A 285 -20.10 -18.36 -0.71
CA GLN A 285 -21.52 -18.68 -0.87
C GLN A 285 -22.41 -17.48 -0.53
N ASN A 286 -23.24 -17.08 -1.49
CA ASN A 286 -24.04 -15.85 -1.48
C ASN A 286 -23.19 -14.56 -1.44
N GLU A 287 -21.96 -14.60 -1.94
CA GLU A 287 -21.04 -13.46 -2.00
C GLU A 287 -20.75 -13.09 -3.47
N ILE A 288 -20.84 -11.79 -3.77
CA ILE A 288 -20.36 -11.24 -5.04
C ILE A 288 -19.20 -10.30 -4.73
N ASP A 289 -17.98 -10.75 -5.02
CA ASP A 289 -16.76 -10.00 -4.76
C ASP A 289 -16.17 -9.42 -6.03
N VAL A 290 -15.69 -8.19 -5.97
CA VAL A 290 -14.96 -7.53 -7.04
C VAL A 290 -13.48 -7.58 -6.71
N LEU A 291 -12.70 -8.29 -7.53
CA LEU A 291 -11.27 -8.48 -7.36
C LEU A 291 -10.54 -7.73 -8.48
N ILE A 292 -9.80 -6.68 -8.14
CA ILE A 292 -9.19 -5.74 -9.09
C ILE A 292 -7.67 -5.94 -9.08
N GLY A 293 -7.13 -6.46 -10.18
CA GLY A 293 -5.69 -6.59 -10.42
C GLY A 293 -4.99 -5.25 -10.63
N GLY A 294 -3.72 -5.22 -10.27
CA GLY A 294 -2.83 -4.07 -10.33
C GLY A 294 -1.81 -4.23 -11.43
N ASP A 295 -0.60 -3.74 -11.20
CA ASP A 295 0.53 -4.01 -12.07
C ASP A 295 1.31 -5.23 -11.58
N GLY A 296 1.98 -5.90 -12.52
CA GLY A 296 2.83 -7.06 -12.25
C GLY A 296 2.05 -8.37 -12.34
N ARG A 297 2.39 -9.37 -11.51
CA ARG A 297 1.87 -10.74 -11.65
C ARG A 297 0.95 -11.11 -10.50
N ASP A 298 -0.32 -10.78 -10.64
CA ASP A 298 -1.31 -11.03 -9.60
C ASP A 298 -1.87 -12.46 -9.66
N THR A 299 -2.34 -12.96 -8.52
CA THR A 299 -3.01 -14.25 -8.41
C THR A 299 -4.37 -14.08 -7.75
N PHE A 300 -5.44 -14.30 -8.52
CA PHE A 300 -6.81 -14.31 -8.05
C PHE A 300 -7.16 -15.71 -7.53
N VAL A 301 -7.46 -15.82 -6.23
CA VAL A 301 -7.70 -17.11 -5.57
C VAL A 301 -9.19 -17.41 -5.52
N LEU A 302 -9.58 -18.43 -6.27
CA LEU A 302 -10.97 -18.90 -6.37
C LEU A 302 -11.13 -20.36 -5.89
N GLY A 303 -10.13 -20.89 -5.19
CA GLY A 303 -10.15 -22.23 -4.62
C GLY A 303 -8.89 -22.56 -3.83
N ASP A 304 -9.01 -23.56 -2.97
CA ASP A 304 -7.94 -24.12 -2.14
C ASP A 304 -7.77 -25.64 -2.38
N ASP A 305 -6.85 -26.29 -1.67
CA ASP A 305 -6.58 -27.74 -1.77
C ASP A 305 -7.83 -28.62 -1.53
N ASN A 306 -8.87 -28.07 -0.90
CA ASN A 306 -10.05 -28.81 -0.48
C ASN A 306 -11.28 -28.53 -1.36
N ARG A 307 -11.41 -27.34 -1.97
CA ARG A 307 -12.63 -26.93 -2.67
C ARG A 307 -12.49 -25.70 -3.58
N THR A 308 -13.41 -25.60 -4.52
CA THR A 308 -13.72 -24.38 -5.29
C THR A 308 -14.50 -23.40 -4.40
N PHE A 309 -14.20 -22.09 -4.49
CA PHE A 309 -14.98 -21.04 -3.83
C PHE A 309 -16.14 -20.58 -4.73
N TYR A 310 -17.15 -19.91 -4.16
CA TYR A 310 -18.36 -19.49 -4.90
C TYR A 310 -19.11 -20.65 -5.57
N ASP A 311 -18.91 -21.87 -5.07
CA ASP A 311 -19.64 -23.04 -5.49
C ASP A 311 -20.46 -23.53 -4.30
N ASP A 312 -21.77 -23.26 -4.35
CA ASP A 312 -22.72 -23.69 -3.34
C ASP A 312 -23.20 -25.15 -3.55
N GLY A 313 -22.85 -25.76 -4.68
CA GLY A 313 -23.22 -27.10 -5.08
C GLY A 313 -24.71 -27.25 -5.44
N ASP A 314 -25.44 -26.16 -5.67
CA ASP A 314 -26.77 -26.24 -6.27
C ASP A 314 -26.62 -26.86 -7.67
N ILE A 315 -27.54 -27.77 -8.00
CA ILE A 315 -27.55 -28.48 -9.28
C ILE A 315 -28.62 -27.94 -10.23
N MET A 316 -29.41 -26.98 -9.74
CA MET A 316 -30.59 -26.42 -10.41
C MET A 316 -30.38 -24.96 -10.85
N LEU A 317 -29.64 -24.19 -10.06
CA LEU A 317 -29.26 -22.81 -10.37
C LEU A 317 -27.89 -22.80 -11.07
N GLY A 318 -27.37 -21.65 -11.45
CA GLY A 318 -26.11 -21.56 -12.21
C GLY A 318 -25.18 -20.50 -11.65
N GLY A 319 -25.16 -20.36 -10.31
CA GLY A 319 -24.27 -19.48 -9.56
C GLY A 319 -24.38 -17.98 -9.81
N LEU A 320 -25.57 -17.44 -10.11
CA LEU A 320 -25.69 -15.97 -10.29
C LEU A 320 -25.78 -15.19 -8.97
N ASP A 321 -25.96 -15.89 -7.85
CA ASP A 321 -26.07 -15.29 -6.52
C ASP A 321 -24.70 -15.22 -5.81
N ASP A 322 -23.69 -15.94 -6.34
CA ASP A 322 -22.34 -16.03 -5.80
C ASP A 322 -21.28 -16.20 -6.89
N TYR A 323 -20.37 -15.23 -7.02
CA TYR A 323 -19.25 -15.30 -7.96
C TYR A 323 -18.22 -14.19 -7.69
N ALA A 324 -16.99 -14.41 -8.15
CA ALA A 324 -15.99 -13.34 -8.22
C ALA A 324 -16.07 -12.58 -9.56
N LEU A 325 -16.21 -11.25 -9.53
CA LEU A 325 -15.94 -10.38 -10.66
C LEU A 325 -14.47 -9.97 -10.66
N ILE A 326 -13.69 -10.50 -11.61
CA ILE A 326 -12.29 -10.16 -11.78
C ILE A 326 -12.15 -9.00 -12.78
N GLN A 327 -11.52 -7.92 -12.35
CA GLN A 327 -11.18 -6.75 -13.16
C GLN A 327 -9.66 -6.60 -13.24
N GLY A 328 -9.17 -5.94 -14.29
CA GLY A 328 -7.74 -5.64 -14.41
C GLY A 328 -6.86 -6.86 -14.69
N PHE A 329 -7.41 -7.98 -15.14
CA PHE A 329 -6.65 -9.18 -15.47
C PHE A 329 -5.74 -8.95 -16.70
N LYS A 330 -4.42 -8.98 -16.48
CA LYS A 330 -3.37 -8.71 -17.47
C LYS A 330 -2.56 -9.99 -17.77
N PRO A 331 -3.00 -10.85 -18.70
CA PRO A 331 -2.32 -12.11 -19.01
C PRO A 331 -0.88 -11.91 -19.51
N VAL A 332 -0.58 -10.75 -20.11
CA VAL A 332 0.76 -10.40 -20.61
C VAL A 332 1.73 -10.07 -19.47
N GLN A 333 1.24 -9.48 -18.38
CA GLN A 333 2.05 -9.23 -17.18
C GLN A 333 2.22 -10.51 -16.34
N GLY A 334 1.33 -11.48 -16.56
CA GLY A 334 1.47 -12.85 -16.09
C GLY A 334 0.44 -13.24 -15.05
N ASP A 335 -0.64 -12.47 -14.90
CA ASP A 335 -1.69 -12.75 -13.94
C ASP A 335 -2.18 -14.19 -14.02
N ARG A 336 -2.60 -14.71 -12.87
CA ARG A 336 -3.04 -16.09 -12.69
C ARG A 336 -4.36 -16.16 -11.96
N ILE A 337 -5.13 -17.19 -12.27
CA ILE A 337 -6.34 -17.55 -11.52
C ILE A 337 -6.09 -18.91 -10.89
N GLN A 338 -6.11 -18.97 -9.56
CA GLN A 338 -5.98 -20.21 -8.81
C GLN A 338 -7.34 -20.87 -8.63
N LEU A 339 -7.42 -22.15 -8.97
CA LEU A 339 -8.62 -22.99 -8.88
C LEU A 339 -8.31 -24.32 -8.19
N HIS A 340 -9.36 -24.98 -7.69
CA HIS A 340 -9.25 -26.30 -7.08
C HIS A 340 -9.20 -27.42 -8.12
N GLY A 341 -8.28 -28.39 -7.95
CA GLY A 341 -8.28 -29.63 -8.72
C GLY A 341 -7.62 -29.51 -10.08
N SER A 342 -8.40 -29.44 -11.18
CA SER A 342 -7.82 -29.42 -12.53
C SER A 342 -8.69 -28.73 -13.56
N LEU A 343 -8.11 -28.36 -14.71
CA LEU A 343 -8.82 -27.73 -15.82
C LEU A 343 -10.03 -28.55 -16.30
N ASP A 344 -9.99 -29.88 -16.17
CA ASP A 344 -11.10 -30.76 -16.55
C ASP A 344 -12.35 -30.56 -15.68
N ASN A 345 -12.23 -29.94 -14.51
CA ASN A 345 -13.36 -29.60 -13.63
C ASN A 345 -14.09 -28.32 -14.08
N TYR A 346 -13.55 -27.56 -15.03
CA TYR A 346 -14.08 -26.25 -15.39
C TYR A 346 -14.46 -26.15 -16.87
N THR A 347 -15.36 -25.21 -17.17
CA THR A 347 -15.67 -24.75 -18.54
C THR A 347 -15.61 -23.24 -18.61
N LEU A 348 -15.10 -22.71 -19.73
CA LEU A 348 -15.16 -21.29 -20.03
C LEU A 348 -16.34 -20.99 -20.96
N GLY A 349 -17.00 -19.86 -20.73
CA GLY A 349 -18.13 -19.40 -21.53
C GLY A 349 -18.20 -17.89 -21.62
N GLU A 350 -19.17 -17.39 -22.37
CA GLU A 350 -19.50 -15.96 -22.37
C GLU A 350 -20.09 -15.57 -21.01
N SER A 351 -19.80 -14.34 -20.58
CA SER A 351 -20.42 -13.76 -19.39
C SER A 351 -21.96 -13.81 -19.47
N PRO A 352 -22.66 -14.22 -18.40
CA PRO A 352 -24.12 -14.22 -18.33
C PRO A 352 -24.75 -12.85 -18.62
N THR A 353 -26.00 -12.87 -19.11
CA THR A 353 -26.75 -11.64 -19.38
C THR A 353 -26.93 -10.84 -18.10
N GLY A 354 -26.56 -9.55 -18.13
CA GLY A 354 -26.69 -8.64 -16.98
C GLY A 354 -25.40 -8.47 -16.17
N LEU A 355 -24.37 -9.26 -16.47
CA LEU A 355 -23.03 -9.10 -15.90
C LEU A 355 -22.09 -8.35 -16.88
N PRO A 356 -20.96 -7.82 -16.41
CA PRO A 356 -19.94 -7.23 -17.28
C PRO A 356 -19.51 -8.17 -18.41
N SER A 357 -19.17 -7.62 -19.57
CA SER A 357 -18.69 -8.42 -20.71
C SER A 357 -17.35 -9.06 -20.39
N GLY A 358 -17.15 -10.30 -20.86
CA GLY A 358 -15.92 -11.02 -20.60
C GLY A 358 -16.13 -12.53 -20.65
N THR A 359 -15.21 -13.25 -20.03
CA THR A 359 -15.23 -14.72 -19.98
C THR A 359 -15.67 -15.19 -18.59
N ALA A 360 -16.73 -16.00 -18.55
CA ALA A 360 -17.16 -16.69 -17.35
C ALA A 360 -16.42 -18.01 -17.16
N ILE A 361 -16.10 -18.32 -15.90
CA ILE A 361 -15.52 -19.59 -15.46
C ILE A 361 -16.61 -20.34 -14.69
N PHE A 362 -16.97 -21.52 -15.17
CA PHE A 362 -17.96 -22.37 -14.53
C PHE A 362 -17.31 -23.64 -13.98
N HIS A 363 -17.64 -24.02 -12.76
CA HIS A 363 -17.30 -25.32 -12.18
C HIS A 363 -18.35 -26.38 -12.59
N LYS A 364 -17.89 -27.55 -13.06
CA LYS A 364 -18.76 -28.60 -13.57
C LYS A 364 -19.42 -29.37 -12.43
N GLY A 365 -20.74 -29.27 -12.34
CA GLY A 365 -21.56 -30.08 -11.45
C GLY A 365 -22.11 -31.35 -12.12
N ASN A 366 -22.87 -32.14 -11.34
CA ASN A 366 -23.68 -33.26 -11.84
C ASN A 366 -25.01 -32.81 -12.49
N GLY A 367 -25.24 -31.50 -12.59
CA GLY A 367 -26.44 -30.87 -13.12
C GLY A 367 -26.07 -29.60 -13.88
N ALA A 368 -26.60 -28.46 -13.45
CA ALA A 368 -26.08 -27.17 -13.88
C ALA A 368 -24.60 -27.01 -13.45
N SER A 369 -23.87 -26.21 -14.23
CA SER A 369 -22.53 -25.79 -13.85
C SER A 369 -22.64 -24.47 -13.09
N GLU A 370 -21.91 -24.34 -12.00
CA GLU A 370 -21.94 -23.15 -11.15
C GLU A 370 -20.95 -22.10 -11.65
N LEU A 371 -21.39 -20.85 -11.69
CA LEU A 371 -20.52 -19.72 -12.04
C LEU A 371 -19.59 -19.43 -10.86
N VAL A 372 -18.29 -19.54 -11.08
CA VAL A 372 -17.27 -19.24 -10.06
C VAL A 372 -16.76 -17.82 -10.22
N ALA A 373 -16.60 -17.37 -11.46
CA ALA A 373 -16.13 -16.02 -11.73
C ALA A 373 -16.50 -15.50 -13.12
N VAL A 374 -16.51 -14.18 -13.26
CA VAL A 374 -16.49 -13.46 -14.53
C VAL A 374 -15.19 -12.67 -14.59
N VAL A 375 -14.39 -12.89 -15.63
CA VAL A 375 -13.19 -12.08 -15.91
C VAL A 375 -13.57 -11.03 -16.95
N GLU A 376 -13.70 -9.78 -16.50
CA GLU A 376 -14.13 -8.64 -17.31
C GLU A 376 -13.13 -8.37 -18.45
N ASP A 377 -13.68 -8.10 -19.64
CA ASP A 377 -12.97 -7.78 -20.88
C ASP A 377 -11.93 -8.82 -21.37
N ALA A 378 -11.82 -9.95 -20.67
CA ALA A 378 -10.95 -11.06 -21.06
C ALA A 378 -11.65 -12.00 -22.05
N LYS A 379 -10.87 -12.54 -22.99
CA LYS A 379 -11.29 -13.62 -23.88
C LYS A 379 -10.90 -14.96 -23.28
N ALA A 380 -11.60 -16.03 -23.67
CA ALA A 380 -11.27 -17.39 -23.21
C ALA A 380 -9.81 -17.79 -23.54
N SER A 381 -9.25 -17.29 -24.65
CA SER A 381 -7.84 -17.49 -25.00
C SER A 381 -6.86 -16.87 -24.01
N ASP A 382 -7.28 -15.79 -23.35
CA ASP A 382 -6.48 -15.07 -22.35
C ASP A 382 -6.42 -15.86 -21.04
N LEU A 383 -7.38 -16.75 -20.78
CA LEU A 383 -7.40 -17.57 -19.55
C LEU A 383 -6.77 -18.96 -19.73
N SER A 384 -6.83 -19.51 -20.95
CA SER A 384 -6.53 -20.92 -21.26
C SER A 384 -5.12 -21.41 -20.85
N GLY A 385 -4.18 -20.50 -20.57
CA GLY A 385 -2.83 -20.81 -20.08
C GLY A 385 -2.44 -20.14 -18.76
N ASN A 386 -3.39 -19.48 -18.11
CA ASN A 386 -3.15 -18.63 -16.93
C ASN A 386 -3.86 -19.15 -15.67
N PHE A 387 -4.28 -20.41 -15.68
CA PHE A 387 -4.74 -21.09 -14.47
C PHE A 387 -3.58 -21.69 -13.69
N THR A 388 -3.65 -21.58 -12.37
CA THR A 388 -2.93 -22.42 -11.42
C THR A 388 -3.93 -23.33 -10.74
N PHE A 389 -3.53 -24.55 -10.41
CA PHE A 389 -4.39 -25.52 -9.73
C PHE A 389 -3.72 -26.01 -8.46
N VAL A 390 -4.52 -26.18 -7.41
CA VAL A 390 -4.14 -26.68 -6.10
C VAL A 390 -4.87 -27.97 -5.74
#